data_AF-M0ANL6-F1
#
_entry.id   AF-M0ANL6-F1
#
_cell.length_a   1.000
_cell.length_b   1.000
_cell.length_c   1.000
_cell.angle_alpha   90.00
_cell.angle_beta   90.00
_cell.angle_gamma   90.00
#
_symmetry.space_group_name_H-M   'P 1'
#
loop_
_entity.id
_entity.type
_entity.pdbx_description
1 polymer ?
#
loop_
_entity_poly.entity_id
_entity_poly.type
_entity_poly.pdbx_seq_one_letter_code
_entity_poly.pdbx_strand_id
1 'polypeptide(L)' 'MAGNFYTVRCSDCENEQTVFGKAATEVACAVCGTTLARPTGGKAEIEHEITDTVESR' A
#
# COMPACT_ATOMS: atom_id res chain seq x y z
N MET A 1 -0.11 3.56 -18.48
CA MET A 1 0.71 2.65 -17.63
C MET A 1 -0.19 2.04 -16.56
N ALA A 2 -0.24 0.72 -16.47
CA ALA A 2 -0.92 0.02 -15.40
C ALA A 2 -0.31 0.39 -14.03
N GLY A 3 -1.09 0.25 -12.94
CA GLY A 3 -0.55 0.35 -11.59
C GLY A 3 0.08 -0.99 -11.17
N ASN A 4 1.10 -0.93 -10.32
CA ASN A 4 1.70 -2.12 -9.72
C ASN A 4 1.06 -2.39 -8.35
N PHE A 5 1.22 -3.61 -7.85
CA PHE A 5 0.90 -3.96 -6.47
C PHE A 5 2.19 -3.96 -5.64
N TYR A 6 2.10 -3.50 -4.40
CA TYR A 6 3.21 -3.41 -3.47
C TYR A 6 2.86 -4.16 -2.20
N THR A 7 3.77 -4.98 -1.69
CA THR A 7 3.64 -5.53 -0.34
C THR A 7 4.19 -4.48 0.62
N VAL A 8 3.36 -4.03 1.53
CA VAL A 8 3.66 -2.97 2.50
C VAL A 8 3.62 -3.58 3.89
N ARG A 9 4.69 -3.39 4.66
CA ARG A 9 4.77 -3.78 6.07
C ARG A 9 4.36 -2.61 6.95
N CYS A 10 3.32 -2.82 7.76
CA CYS A 10 2.85 -1.84 8.73
C CYS A 10 3.88 -1.65 9.86
N SER A 11 4.30 -0.41 10.11
CA SER A 11 5.27 -0.10 11.17
C SER A 11 4.72 -0.30 12.59
N ASP A 12 3.39 -0.28 12.77
CA ASP A 12 2.76 -0.35 14.11
C ASP A 12 2.49 -1.78 14.60
N CYS A 13 2.09 -2.67 13.69
CA CYS A 13 1.65 -4.03 14.02
C CYS A 13 2.36 -5.12 13.23
N GLU A 14 3.37 -4.75 12.43
CA GLU A 14 4.19 -5.63 11.60
C GLU A 14 3.43 -6.42 10.54
N ASN A 15 2.13 -6.15 10.36
CA ASN A 15 1.31 -6.81 9.36
C ASN A 15 1.76 -6.44 7.95
N GLU A 16 1.97 -7.45 7.12
CA GLU A 16 2.23 -7.28 5.69
C GLU A 16 0.92 -7.28 4.90
N GLN A 17 0.74 -6.29 4.04
CA GLN A 17 -0.46 -6.15 3.22
C GLN A 17 -0.11 -5.72 1.80
N THR A 18 -0.73 -6.38 0.81
CA THR A 18 -0.63 -5.95 -0.58
C THR A 18 -1.53 -4.76 -0.86
N VAL A 19 -0.96 -3.67 -1.34
CA VAL A 19 -1.64 -2.40 -1.66
C VAL A 19 -1.48 -2.10 -3.14
N PHE A 20 -2.53 -1.58 -3.78
CA PHE A 20 -2.46 -1.12 -5.16
C PHE A 20 -1.78 0.25 -5.24
N GLY A 21 -0.73 0.37 -6.06
CA GLY A 21 0.09 1.57 -6.20
C GLY A 21 -0.62 2.78 -6.79
N LYS A 22 -1.87 2.64 -7.24
CA LYS A 22 -2.74 3.74 -7.69
C LYS A 22 -4.10 3.66 -6.99
N ALA A 23 -4.09 3.37 -5.70
CA ALA A 23 -5.30 3.41 -4.89
C ALA A 23 -5.99 4.78 -5.02
N ALA A 24 -7.30 4.77 -5.29
CA ALA A 24 -8.13 5.96 -5.41
C ALA A 24 -8.77 6.37 -4.07
N THR A 25 -8.59 5.55 -3.04
CA THR A 25 -9.08 5.77 -1.67
C THR A 25 -7.94 5.51 -0.68
N GLU A 26 -8.09 6.00 0.54
CA GLU A 26 -7.17 5.63 1.64
C GLU A 26 -7.23 4.13 1.88
N VAL A 27 -6.05 3.53 2.11
CA VAL A 27 -5.91 2.10 2.42
C VAL A 27 -5.47 2.00 3.86
N ALA A 28 -6.32 1.40 4.69
CA ALA A 28 -6.03 1.13 6.09
C ALA A 28 -5.50 -0.29 6.29
N CYS A 29 -4.58 -0.45 7.23
CA CYS A 29 -4.10 -1.75 7.66
C CYS A 29 -5.27 -2.59 8.17
N ALA A 30 -5.40 -3.82 7.67
CA ALA A 30 -6.50 -4.71 8.04
C ALA A 30 -6.45 -5.17 9.52
N VAL A 31 -5.32 -4.97 10.21
CA VAL A 31 -5.11 -5.41 11.59
C VAL A 31 -5.31 -4.26 12.58
N CYS A 32 -4.58 -3.16 12.43
CA CYS A 32 -4.62 -2.04 13.38
C CYS A 32 -5.43 -0.82 12.91
N GLY A 33 -5.80 -0.76 11.62
CA GLY A 33 -6.51 0.39 11.06
C GLY A 33 -5.63 1.60 10.71
N THR A 34 -4.30 1.55 10.93
CA THR A 34 -3.39 2.62 10.50
C THR A 34 -3.46 2.82 8.99
N THR A 35 -3.49 4.07 8.52
CA THR A 35 -3.39 4.39 7.09
C THR A 35 -2.04 3.94 6.53
N LEU A 36 -2.07 2.99 5.59
CA LEU A 36 -0.90 2.47 4.87
C LEU A 36 -0.62 3.26 3.60
N ALA A 37 -1.66 3.70 2.90
CA ALA A 37 -1.51 4.49 1.68
C ALA A 37 -2.59 5.57 1.54
N ARG A 38 -2.21 6.74 1.02
CA ARG A 38 -3.11 7.84 0.68
C ARG A 38 -3.23 8.01 -0.83
N PRO A 39 -4.45 8.21 -1.36
CA PRO A 39 -4.65 8.42 -2.79
C PRO A 39 -4.09 9.78 -3.19
N THR A 40 -3.44 9.83 -4.34
CA THR A 40 -3.07 11.09 -4.99
C THR A 40 -3.65 11.12 -6.40
N GLY A 41 -3.44 12.20 -7.16
CA GLY A 41 -3.84 12.27 -8.57
C GLY A 41 -3.17 11.22 -9.49
N GLY A 42 -2.23 10.42 -8.97
CA GLY A 42 -1.52 9.39 -9.73
C GLY A 42 -1.17 8.16 -8.90
N LYS A 43 0.09 8.05 -8.47
CA LYS A 43 0.53 6.95 -7.60
C LYS A 43 0.15 7.26 -6.16
N ALA A 44 -0.46 6.30 -5.48
CA ALA A 44 -0.74 6.43 -4.06
C ALA A 44 0.58 6.64 -3.30
N GLU A 45 0.53 7.51 -2.29
CA GLU A 45 1.63 7.72 -1.38
C GLU A 45 1.58 6.64 -0.31
N ILE A 46 2.67 5.88 -0.16
CA ILE A 46 2.80 4.79 0.82
C ILE A 46 3.82 5.27 1.86
N GLU A 47 3.39 5.49 3.10
CA GLU A 47 4.24 6.02 4.19
C GLU A 47 4.94 4.92 5.01
N HIS A 48 4.80 3.67 4.60
CA HIS A 48 5.32 2.50 5.31
C HIS A 48 6.32 1.73 4.45
N GLU A 49 7.04 0.79 5.05
CA GLU A 49 8.06 0.00 4.36
C GLU A 49 7.43 -0.85 3.24
N ILE A 50 7.92 -0.69 2.01
CA ILE A 50 7.56 -1.56 0.88
C ILE A 50 8.55 -2.72 0.86
N THR A 51 8.09 -3.92 1.19
CA THR A 51 8.93 -5.12 1.25
C THR A 51 9.07 -5.79 -0.10
N ASP A 52 8.04 -5.71 -0.96
CA ASP A 52 8.06 -6.37 -2.26
C ASP A 52 7.21 -5.64 -3.31
N THR A 53 7.48 -5.87 -4.59
CA THR A 53 6.65 -5.38 -5.70
C THR A 53 6.05 -6.56 -6.43
N VAL A 54 4.75 -6.75 -6.26
CA VAL A 54 4.01 -7.81 -6.93
C VAL A 54 3.71 -7.35 -8.35
N GLU A 55 4.54 -7.77 -9.30
CA GLU A 55 4.31 -7.50 -10.71
C GLU A 55 3.06 -8.27 -11.18
N SER A 56 2.10 -7.55 -11.75
CA SER A 56 0.96 -8.18 -12.43
C SER A 56 1.47 -8.76 -13.74
N ARG A 57 1.61 -10.09 -13.78
CA ARG A 57 1.98 -10.85 -14.98
C ARG A 57 0.89 -10.79 -16.05
#